data_AF-A0AAE6YHN2-F1
#
_entry.id   AF-A0AAE6YHN2-F1
#
_cell.length_a   1.000
_cell.length_b   1.000
_cell.length_c   1.000
_cell.angle_alpha   90.00
_cell.angle_beta   90.00
_cell.angle_gamma   90.00
#
_symmetry.space_group_name_H-M   'P 1'
#
loop_
_entity.id
_entity.type
_entity.pdbx_description
1 polymer ?
#
loop_
_entity_poly.entity_id
_entity_poly.type
_entity_poly.pdbx_seq_one_letter_code
_entity_poly.pdbx_strand_id
1 'polypeptide(L)'
;MYYLNFKKKQLQKLLLATTLTLPTLGYCGFIDWISNYTEVTNEIQQRLEQKYYGDKFEVWDVSYSSNLDEYNFKYKLEDSNDATYIGSYSPKGDRLVANEYMWEKISKEWRAIFVPYVKIASNNYFLIGGIATQYHKNSKKYKIDYRSKALDDLFSESLTAQEWINKDHNVIAGSISIFIEIPRTAEGIYKTLQMAEKIHAKLRSFGLSSYKLEIITYDLPNKFDIDKYFNQVKDNFVTSIDWWFEPGIQKYAWGYLYLDSCQKVDTLEESCDGYKENDTNNDNLTLIKDHTPENRIRSLSYLAKKFRLVDWFGTPNKCDPIFGCSSIWLAKLRANKSLKSSQHYPTLVKLINKEG
;
A
#
# COMPACT_ATOMS: atom_id res chain seq x y z
N MET A 1 -22.80 60.24 -46.30
CA MET A 1 -22.08 58.95 -46.19
C MET A 1 -20.62 59.12 -45.74
N TYR A 2 -20.35 59.98 -44.74
CA TYR A 2 -18.99 60.33 -44.29
C TYR A 2 -18.73 60.07 -42.79
N TYR A 3 -19.71 59.57 -42.04
CA TYR A 3 -19.62 59.37 -40.58
C TYR A 3 -19.18 57.96 -40.14
N LEU A 4 -19.10 56.99 -41.07
CA LEU A 4 -18.78 55.59 -40.75
C LEU A 4 -17.30 55.23 -40.91
N ASN A 5 -16.51 56.02 -41.65
CA ASN A 5 -15.08 55.73 -41.88
C ASN A 5 -14.13 56.31 -40.82
N PHE A 6 -14.56 57.28 -40.01
CA PHE A 6 -13.71 57.89 -38.99
C PHE A 6 -13.62 57.04 -37.71
N LYS A 7 -14.73 56.41 -37.29
CA LYS A 7 -14.75 55.52 -36.12
C LYS A 7 -13.96 54.22 -36.31
N LYS A 8 -13.85 53.72 -37.55
CA LYS A 8 -13.14 52.46 -37.85
C LYS A 8 -11.61 52.60 -37.71
N LYS A 9 -11.05 53.77 -38.07
CA LYS A 9 -9.61 54.06 -37.93
C LYS A 9 -9.18 54.37 -36.49
N GLN A 10 -10.05 54.95 -35.66
CA GLN A 10 -9.76 55.14 -34.22
C GLN A 10 -9.85 53.83 -33.43
N LEU A 11 -10.81 52.94 -33.73
CA LEU A 11 -10.91 51.62 -33.08
C LEU A 11 -9.72 50.71 -33.40
N GLN A 12 -9.24 50.72 -34.65
CA GLN A 12 -8.08 49.91 -35.06
C GLN A 12 -6.77 50.38 -34.40
N LYS A 13 -6.59 51.69 -34.17
CA LYS A 13 -5.44 52.21 -33.43
C LYS A 13 -5.52 51.92 -31.93
N LEU A 14 -6.71 51.92 -31.34
CA LEU A 14 -6.92 51.54 -29.94
C LEU A 14 -6.67 50.04 -29.70
N LEU A 15 -7.11 49.18 -30.64
CA LEU A 15 -6.88 47.72 -30.62
C LEU A 15 -5.42 47.33 -30.86
N LEU A 16 -4.69 48.04 -31.73
CA LEU A 16 -3.24 47.82 -31.90
C LEU A 16 -2.46 48.27 -30.65
N ALA A 17 -2.87 49.37 -30.00
CA ALA A 17 -2.24 49.84 -28.78
C ALA A 17 -2.51 48.94 -27.56
N THR A 18 -3.65 48.24 -27.51
CA THR A 18 -3.95 47.24 -26.46
C THR A 18 -3.34 45.87 -26.74
N THR A 19 -3.19 45.45 -28.00
CA THR A 19 -2.55 44.16 -28.32
C THR A 19 -1.02 44.18 -28.22
N LEU A 20 -0.38 45.35 -28.34
CA LEU A 20 1.06 45.50 -28.12
C LEU A 20 1.45 45.76 -26.66
N THR A 21 0.49 45.98 -25.75
CA THR A 21 0.75 46.20 -24.30
C THR A 21 0.29 45.05 -23.41
N LEU A 22 -0.41 44.05 -23.96
CA LEU A 22 -0.91 42.88 -23.23
C LEU A 22 -0.14 41.55 -23.40
N PRO A 23 1.13 41.53 -23.87
CA PRO A 23 2.03 40.41 -23.55
C PRO A 23 3.18 40.77 -22.59
N THR A 24 3.34 42.02 -22.15
CA THR A 24 4.53 42.39 -21.32
C THR A 24 4.26 42.47 -19.82
N LEU A 25 3.00 42.55 -19.38
CA LEU A 25 2.67 42.61 -17.94
C LEU A 25 2.23 41.26 -17.33
N GLY A 26 1.75 40.31 -18.15
CA GLY A 26 1.45 38.94 -17.70
C GLY A 26 2.61 37.95 -17.86
N TYR A 27 3.57 38.27 -18.74
CA TYR A 27 4.66 37.36 -19.12
C TYR A 27 5.92 37.58 -18.27
N CYS A 28 6.19 38.81 -17.82
CA CYS A 28 7.26 39.05 -16.85
C CYS A 28 6.92 38.45 -15.48
N GLY A 29 5.66 38.50 -15.02
CA GLY A 29 5.28 37.86 -13.76
C GLY A 29 5.29 36.33 -13.79
N PHE A 30 5.00 35.71 -14.93
CA PHE A 30 5.02 34.25 -15.08
C PHE A 30 6.45 33.71 -15.31
N ILE A 31 7.28 34.44 -16.07
CA ILE A 31 8.71 34.14 -16.21
C ILE A 31 9.48 34.45 -14.93
N ASP A 32 9.17 35.53 -14.20
CA ASP A 32 9.77 35.83 -12.89
C ASP A 32 9.31 34.85 -11.80
N TRP A 33 8.11 34.28 -11.91
CA TRP A 33 7.65 33.21 -11.00
C TRP A 33 8.32 31.87 -11.28
N ILE A 34 8.52 31.51 -12.56
CA ILE A 34 9.27 30.31 -12.96
C ILE A 34 10.77 30.49 -12.71
N SER A 35 11.32 31.70 -12.85
CA SER A 35 12.75 31.98 -12.64
C SER A 35 13.13 32.16 -11.16
N ASN A 36 12.21 32.65 -10.31
CA ASN A 36 12.49 32.89 -8.88
C ASN A 36 12.78 31.63 -8.08
N TYR A 37 12.39 30.46 -8.57
CA TYR A 37 12.65 29.19 -7.87
C TYR A 37 13.65 28.31 -8.59
N THR A 38 14.26 28.73 -9.71
CA THR A 38 15.23 27.89 -10.45
C THR A 38 16.41 27.46 -9.57
N GLU A 39 16.97 28.39 -8.80
CA GLU A 39 18.10 28.10 -7.91
C GLU A 39 17.71 27.10 -6.82
N VAL A 40 16.58 27.35 -6.14
CA VAL A 40 16.05 26.45 -5.09
C VAL A 40 15.65 25.08 -5.68
N THR A 41 15.11 25.05 -6.90
CA THR A 41 14.74 23.81 -7.59
C THR A 41 15.98 22.96 -7.86
N ASN A 42 17.04 23.56 -8.41
CA ASN A 42 18.31 22.87 -8.66
C ASN A 42 18.93 22.37 -7.35
N GLU A 43 18.86 23.16 -6.27
CA GLU A 43 19.33 22.74 -4.96
C GLU A 43 18.54 21.54 -4.42
N ILE A 44 17.21 21.56 -4.52
CA ILE A 44 16.35 20.44 -4.13
C ILE A 44 16.71 19.19 -4.95
N GLN A 45 16.90 19.30 -6.26
CA GLN A 45 17.30 18.19 -7.13
C GLN A 45 18.63 17.57 -6.70
N GLN A 46 19.65 18.40 -6.47
CA GLN A 46 20.97 17.93 -6.01
C GLN A 46 20.87 17.23 -4.65
N ARG A 47 20.06 17.76 -3.73
CA ARG A 47 19.87 17.13 -2.41
C ARG A 47 19.09 15.83 -2.49
N LEU A 48 18.10 15.73 -3.38
CA LEU A 48 17.40 14.47 -3.65
C LEU A 48 18.37 13.43 -4.22
N GLU A 49 19.20 13.82 -5.19
CA GLU A 49 20.24 12.96 -5.78
C GLU A 49 21.24 12.49 -4.71
N GLN A 50 21.68 13.38 -3.82
CA GLN A 50 22.55 13.02 -2.70
C GLN A 50 21.86 12.07 -1.71
N LYS A 51 20.62 12.37 -1.33
CA LYS A 51 19.82 11.56 -0.38
C LYS A 51 19.52 10.17 -0.93
N TYR A 52 19.35 10.06 -2.25
CA TYR A 52 19.01 8.81 -2.94
C TYR A 52 20.15 8.32 -3.86
N TYR A 53 21.40 8.59 -3.47
CA TYR A 53 22.60 7.93 -4.01
C TYR A 53 22.75 7.96 -5.53
N GLY A 54 22.41 9.08 -6.17
CA GLY A 54 22.57 9.28 -7.62
C GLY A 54 21.29 9.08 -8.43
N ASP A 55 20.18 8.70 -7.80
CA ASP A 55 18.87 8.72 -8.45
C ASP A 55 18.52 10.15 -8.88
N LYS A 56 18.10 10.33 -10.13
CA LYS A 56 17.78 11.64 -10.69
C LYS A 56 16.30 11.95 -10.61
N PHE A 57 15.99 13.16 -10.19
CA PHE A 57 14.60 13.60 -9.96
C PHE A 57 14.27 14.86 -10.74
N GLU A 58 13.10 14.83 -11.38
CA GLU A 58 12.43 16.04 -11.86
C GLU A 58 11.72 16.68 -10.68
N VAL A 59 11.88 18.00 -10.48
CA VAL A 59 11.23 18.76 -9.41
C VAL A 59 10.40 19.89 -10.04
N TRP A 60 9.17 20.05 -9.58
CA TRP A 60 8.26 21.10 -10.05
C TRP A 60 7.29 21.54 -8.95
N ASP A 61 6.43 22.52 -9.28
CA ASP A 61 5.41 23.05 -8.36
C ASP A 61 6.00 23.55 -7.03
N VAL A 62 7.17 24.20 -7.12
CA VAL A 62 7.87 24.74 -5.96
C VAL A 62 7.13 25.96 -5.43
N SER A 63 6.81 25.95 -4.14
CA SER A 63 6.09 27.03 -3.47
C SER A 63 6.65 27.28 -2.07
N TYR A 64 6.86 28.55 -1.71
CA TYR A 64 7.34 28.92 -0.39
C TYR A 64 6.19 29.05 0.62
N SER A 65 6.32 28.41 1.78
CA SER A 65 5.43 28.56 2.95
C SER A 65 6.08 29.46 3.99
N SER A 66 5.62 30.71 4.07
CA SER A 66 6.12 31.68 5.06
C SER A 66 5.80 31.31 6.50
N ASN A 67 4.81 30.45 6.73
CA ASN A 67 4.44 30.01 8.08
C ASN A 67 5.39 28.91 8.60
N LEU A 68 5.99 28.14 7.70
CA LEU A 68 6.90 27.04 8.04
C LEU A 68 8.37 27.41 7.80
N ASP A 69 8.63 28.49 7.04
CA ASP A 69 9.95 28.82 6.49
C ASP A 69 10.54 27.66 5.65
N GLU A 70 9.70 27.05 4.80
CA GLU A 70 10.05 25.91 3.95
C GLU A 70 9.48 26.05 2.54
N TYR A 71 10.15 25.44 1.56
CA TYR A 71 9.66 25.25 0.20
C TYR A 71 8.96 23.90 0.10
N ASN A 72 7.71 23.88 -0.33
CA ASN A 72 7.00 22.65 -0.73
C ASN A 72 7.20 22.43 -2.22
N PHE A 73 7.32 21.18 -2.63
CA PHE A 73 7.55 20.83 -4.03
C PHE A 73 6.97 19.45 -4.36
N LYS A 74 6.79 19.21 -5.66
CA LYS A 74 6.53 17.88 -6.21
C LYS A 74 7.77 17.35 -6.89
N TYR A 75 7.95 16.04 -6.85
CA TYR A 75 9.07 15.37 -7.49
C TYR A 75 8.71 13.98 -7.99
N LYS A 76 9.43 13.48 -8.99
CA LYS A 76 9.38 12.09 -9.49
C LYS A 76 10.74 11.73 -10.08
N LEU A 77 11.00 10.44 -10.27
CA LEU A 77 12.21 9.97 -10.95
C LEU A 77 12.19 10.39 -12.43
N GLU A 78 13.27 10.98 -12.96
CA GLU A 78 13.31 11.58 -14.32
C GLU A 78 12.89 10.60 -15.43
N ASP A 79 13.36 9.35 -15.35
CA ASP A 79 13.15 8.33 -16.39
C ASP A 79 12.03 7.33 -16.06
N SER A 80 11.09 7.71 -15.19
CA SER A 80 10.04 6.79 -14.72
C SER A 80 8.63 7.34 -14.86
N ASN A 81 7.69 6.44 -15.17
CA ASN A 81 6.25 6.69 -15.03
C ASN A 81 5.79 6.53 -13.56
N ASP A 82 6.68 6.83 -12.63
CA ASP A 82 6.42 6.69 -11.20
C ASP A 82 5.37 7.69 -10.71
N ALA A 83 4.88 7.42 -9.50
CA ALA A 83 3.99 8.34 -8.82
C ALA A 83 4.69 9.68 -8.59
N THR A 84 3.90 10.75 -8.66
CA THR A 84 4.32 12.05 -8.15
C THR A 84 4.38 12.00 -6.64
N TYR A 85 5.50 12.45 -6.09
CA TYR A 85 5.76 12.55 -4.66
C TYR A 85 5.77 14.01 -4.21
N ILE A 86 5.54 14.23 -2.93
CA ILE A 86 5.57 15.56 -2.32
C ILE A 86 6.70 15.62 -1.30
N GLY A 87 7.38 16.77 -1.26
CA GLY A 87 8.43 17.03 -0.28
C GLY A 87 8.44 18.47 0.21
N SER A 88 9.20 18.71 1.27
CA SER A 88 9.53 20.03 1.77
C SER A 88 11.04 20.21 1.99
N TYR A 89 11.52 21.43 1.79
CA TYR A 89 12.92 21.81 1.97
C TYR A 89 13.03 23.10 2.79
N SER A 90 13.77 23.06 3.91
CA SER A 90 14.06 24.22 4.76
C SER A 90 15.53 24.65 4.61
N PRO A 91 15.83 25.81 3.99
CA PRO A 91 17.21 26.26 3.81
C PRO A 91 17.90 26.65 5.13
N LYS A 92 17.16 27.26 6.07
CA LYS A 92 17.73 27.72 7.36
C LYS A 92 18.26 26.56 8.22
N GLY A 93 17.62 25.39 8.12
CA GLY A 93 17.97 24.19 8.89
C GLY A 93 18.57 23.08 8.04
N ASP A 94 18.88 23.33 6.77
CA ASP A 94 19.40 22.34 5.84
C ASP A 94 18.56 21.05 5.71
N ARG A 95 17.24 21.15 5.90
CA ARG A 95 16.38 19.98 6.11
C ARG A 95 15.57 19.64 4.87
N LEU A 96 15.79 18.45 4.30
CA LEU A 96 14.99 17.89 3.20
C LEU A 96 14.07 16.75 3.68
N VAL A 97 12.76 16.99 3.66
CA VAL A 97 11.71 16.01 3.94
C VAL A 97 11.10 15.54 2.62
N ALA A 98 11.56 14.40 2.12
CA ALA A 98 11.13 13.87 0.81
C ALA A 98 11.09 12.34 0.84
N ASN A 99 10.44 11.75 1.85
CA ASN A 99 10.58 10.33 2.19
C ASN A 99 9.64 9.40 1.40
N GLU A 100 8.64 9.95 0.69
CA GLU A 100 7.61 9.19 -0.02
C GLU A 100 8.20 8.26 -1.10
N TYR A 101 9.21 8.72 -1.85
CA TYR A 101 9.89 7.91 -2.85
C TYR A 101 10.46 6.61 -2.27
N MET A 102 11.18 6.70 -1.14
CA MET A 102 11.76 5.54 -0.48
C MET A 102 10.68 4.54 -0.03
N TRP A 103 9.59 5.03 0.56
CA TRP A 103 8.48 4.17 0.97
C TRP A 103 7.84 3.45 -0.21
N GLU A 104 7.67 4.13 -1.35
CA GLU A 104 7.13 3.51 -2.55
C GLU A 104 8.11 2.50 -3.16
N LYS A 105 9.41 2.83 -3.22
CA LYS A 105 10.48 1.91 -3.67
C LYS A 105 10.47 0.62 -2.87
N ILE A 106 10.54 0.72 -1.54
CA ILE A 106 10.51 -0.42 -0.62
C ILE A 106 9.21 -1.22 -0.78
N SER A 107 8.08 -0.54 -0.91
CA SER A 107 6.79 -1.22 -1.07
C SER A 107 6.69 -1.96 -2.41
N LYS A 108 7.23 -1.40 -3.50
CA LYS A 108 7.33 -2.07 -4.82
C LYS A 108 8.20 -3.32 -4.75
N GLU A 109 9.39 -3.20 -4.17
CA GLU A 109 10.32 -4.32 -4.01
C GLU A 109 9.72 -5.42 -3.12
N TRP A 110 9.07 -5.04 -2.02
CA TRP A 110 8.36 -5.97 -1.16
C TRP A 110 7.26 -6.75 -1.92
N ARG A 111 6.43 -6.07 -2.72
CA ARG A 111 5.39 -6.72 -3.53
C ARG A 111 6.01 -7.65 -4.60
N ALA A 112 7.11 -7.23 -5.22
CA ALA A 112 7.78 -7.99 -6.28
C ALA A 112 8.26 -9.38 -5.83
N ILE A 113 8.67 -9.52 -4.56
CA ILE A 113 9.02 -10.81 -3.93
C ILE A 113 7.89 -11.84 -4.05
N PHE A 114 6.63 -11.39 -3.95
CA PHE A 114 5.48 -12.29 -3.87
C PHE A 114 4.84 -12.60 -5.23
N VAL A 115 5.13 -11.79 -6.26
CA VAL A 115 4.58 -11.95 -7.62
C VAL A 115 4.73 -13.38 -8.17
N PRO A 116 5.89 -14.05 -8.07
CA PRO A 116 6.04 -15.40 -8.61
C PRO A 116 5.09 -16.43 -7.98
N TYR A 117 4.79 -16.30 -6.68
CA TYR A 117 3.88 -17.22 -6.00
C TYR A 117 2.43 -16.98 -6.40
N VAL A 118 2.06 -15.73 -6.65
CA VAL A 118 0.70 -15.31 -7.02
C VAL A 118 0.36 -15.74 -8.44
N LYS A 119 1.32 -15.58 -9.37
CA LYS A 119 1.18 -16.01 -10.77
C LYS A 119 0.96 -17.51 -10.97
N ILE A 120 1.28 -18.34 -9.96
CA ILE A 120 0.96 -19.77 -9.99
C ILE A 120 -0.56 -19.99 -9.92
N ALA A 121 -1.30 -19.13 -9.22
CA ALA A 121 -2.73 -19.25 -9.04
C ALA A 121 -3.54 -18.55 -10.15
N SER A 122 -3.15 -17.31 -10.52
CA SER A 122 -3.81 -16.52 -11.56
C SER A 122 -2.90 -15.41 -12.07
N ASN A 123 -3.12 -14.99 -13.32
CA ASN A 123 -2.46 -13.81 -13.91
C ASN A 123 -3.28 -12.52 -13.73
N ASN A 124 -4.54 -12.62 -13.29
CA ASN A 124 -5.38 -11.48 -13.01
C ASN A 124 -5.43 -11.24 -11.50
N TYR A 125 -4.55 -10.37 -11.03
CA TYR A 125 -4.38 -10.09 -9.62
C TYR A 125 -3.90 -8.65 -9.41
N PHE A 126 -4.03 -8.21 -8.17
CA PHE A 126 -3.46 -6.96 -7.68
C PHE A 126 -2.86 -7.18 -6.29
N LEU A 127 -1.71 -6.55 -6.03
CA LEU A 127 -0.97 -6.70 -4.77
C LEU A 127 -0.83 -5.36 -4.08
N ILE A 128 -1.05 -5.37 -2.77
CA ILE A 128 -0.86 -4.21 -1.91
C ILE A 128 -0.07 -4.67 -0.72
N GLY A 129 0.91 -3.89 -0.32
CA GLY A 129 1.74 -4.24 0.80
C GLY A 129 2.98 -3.39 0.87
N GLY A 130 3.61 -3.47 2.03
CA GLY A 130 4.86 -2.82 2.34
C GLY A 130 5.42 -3.39 3.64
N ILE A 131 6.61 -2.92 3.96
CA ILE A 131 7.29 -3.17 5.23
C ILE A 131 7.53 -1.83 5.93
N ALA A 132 7.43 -1.83 7.25
CA ALA A 132 7.67 -0.66 8.07
C ALA A 132 8.22 -1.08 9.44
N THR A 133 8.87 -0.16 10.15
CA THR A 133 9.23 -0.40 11.55
C THR A 133 8.00 -0.48 12.44
N GLN A 134 8.01 -1.38 13.44
CA GLN A 134 6.93 -1.53 14.40
C GLN A 134 7.33 -1.03 15.80
N TYR A 135 6.40 -0.43 16.52
CA TYR A 135 6.59 -0.15 17.95
C TYR A 135 6.48 -1.42 18.77
N HIS A 136 7.46 -1.71 19.62
CA HIS A 136 7.33 -2.71 20.68
C HIS A 136 6.54 -2.10 21.84
N LYS A 137 5.58 -2.84 22.41
CA LYS A 137 4.81 -2.34 23.57
C LYS A 137 5.72 -2.15 24.79
N ASN A 138 6.79 -2.93 24.93
CA ASN A 138 7.79 -2.79 26.01
C ASN A 138 8.99 -1.88 25.67
N SER A 139 8.74 -0.66 25.20
CA SER A 139 9.79 0.31 24.84
C SER A 139 10.79 0.61 25.97
N LYS A 140 10.41 0.42 27.25
CA LYS A 140 11.29 0.62 28.41
C LYS A 140 12.39 -0.44 28.58
N LYS A 141 12.18 -1.67 28.07
CA LYS A 141 13.15 -2.79 28.17
C LYS A 141 14.24 -2.66 27.11
N TYR A 142 13.89 -2.14 25.94
CA TYR A 142 14.79 -1.93 24.81
C TYR A 142 15.36 -0.52 24.89
N LYS A 143 16.43 -0.33 25.70
CA LYS A 143 17.09 0.97 25.98
C LYS A 143 17.79 1.64 24.77
N ILE A 144 17.46 1.26 23.54
CA ILE A 144 17.90 1.88 22.29
C ILE A 144 16.66 2.00 21.42
N ASP A 145 16.49 3.14 20.75
CA ASP A 145 15.44 3.32 19.76
C ASP A 145 15.81 2.54 18.48
N TYR A 146 15.75 1.20 18.56
CA TYR A 146 16.03 0.30 17.44
C TYR A 146 15.18 0.64 16.21
N ARG A 147 14.02 1.27 16.41
CA ARG A 147 13.18 1.79 15.34
C ARG A 147 13.82 3.01 14.68
N SER A 148 14.23 4.02 15.45
CA SER A 148 14.93 5.17 14.87
C SER A 148 16.20 4.73 14.14
N LYS A 149 16.97 3.79 14.71
CA LYS A 149 18.13 3.22 14.02
C LYS A 149 17.73 2.54 12.70
N ALA A 150 16.71 1.67 12.69
CA ALA A 150 16.28 0.98 11.47
C ALA A 150 15.71 1.95 10.41
N LEU A 151 15.07 3.05 10.83
CA LEU A 151 14.64 4.11 9.92
C LEU A 151 15.85 4.89 9.39
N ASP A 152 16.80 5.23 10.25
CA ASP A 152 18.04 5.91 9.87
C ASP A 152 18.83 5.04 8.87
N ASP A 153 18.94 3.75 9.12
CA ASP A 153 19.55 2.78 8.20
C ASP A 153 18.86 2.79 6.83
N LEU A 154 17.51 2.74 6.79
CA LEU A 154 16.76 2.80 5.54
C LEU A 154 16.98 4.11 4.77
N PHE A 155 16.80 5.25 5.44
CA PHE A 155 16.80 6.57 4.79
C PHE A 155 18.20 7.11 4.54
N SER A 156 19.18 6.71 5.33
CA SER A 156 20.55 7.19 5.21
C SER A 156 21.39 6.30 4.31
N GLU A 157 21.11 5.00 4.20
CA GLU A 157 21.88 4.07 3.34
C GLU A 157 21.16 3.71 2.02
N SER A 158 19.92 4.18 1.81
CA SER A 158 19.09 3.89 0.62
C SER A 158 18.95 2.39 0.29
N LEU A 159 18.81 1.60 1.35
CA LEU A 159 18.73 0.14 1.28
C LEU A 159 17.56 -0.32 0.40
N THR A 160 17.74 -1.45 -0.29
CA THR A 160 16.64 -2.23 -0.84
C THR A 160 15.82 -2.88 0.29
N ALA A 161 14.60 -3.31 0.00
CA ALA A 161 13.75 -4.02 0.95
C ALA A 161 14.44 -5.28 1.50
N GLN A 162 15.18 -6.01 0.66
CA GLN A 162 15.89 -7.21 1.10
C GLN A 162 17.08 -6.89 2.02
N GLU A 163 17.85 -5.84 1.71
CA GLU A 163 18.95 -5.39 2.56
C GLU A 163 18.44 -4.89 3.91
N TRP A 164 17.35 -4.11 3.91
CA TRP A 164 16.74 -3.62 5.13
C TRP A 164 16.20 -4.76 6.01
N ILE A 165 15.53 -5.75 5.41
CA ILE A 165 15.13 -6.98 6.12
C ILE A 165 16.35 -7.70 6.71
N ASN A 166 17.42 -7.88 5.93
CA ASN A 166 18.60 -8.59 6.42
C ASN A 166 19.23 -7.91 7.65
N LYS A 167 19.26 -6.56 7.66
CA LYS A 167 19.84 -5.76 8.74
C LYS A 167 18.93 -5.69 9.97
N ASP A 168 17.64 -5.43 9.76
CA ASP A 168 16.73 -4.96 10.81
C ASP A 168 15.43 -5.78 10.96
N HIS A 169 15.37 -7.01 10.41
CA HIS A 169 14.16 -7.85 10.43
C HIS A 169 13.42 -7.90 11.78
N ASN A 170 14.14 -7.94 12.91
CA ASN A 170 13.54 -8.06 14.25
C ASN A 170 12.68 -6.86 14.68
N VAL A 171 12.76 -5.72 13.99
CA VAL A 171 11.92 -4.53 14.26
C VAL A 171 11.01 -4.15 13.09
N ILE A 172 11.08 -4.89 11.99
CA ILE A 172 10.28 -4.67 10.78
C ILE A 172 9.01 -5.52 10.84
N ALA A 173 7.87 -4.90 10.59
CA ALA A 173 6.60 -5.57 10.29
C ALA A 173 6.33 -5.53 8.79
N GLY A 174 5.86 -6.66 8.24
CA GLY A 174 5.48 -6.77 6.83
C GLY A 174 3.99 -7.01 6.64
N SER A 175 3.41 -6.46 5.58
CA SER A 175 2.02 -6.75 5.20
C SER A 175 1.94 -7.01 3.71
N ILE A 176 1.21 -8.05 3.31
CA ILE A 176 0.86 -8.30 1.91
C ILE A 176 -0.61 -8.71 1.81
N SER A 177 -1.31 -8.06 0.89
CA SER A 177 -2.73 -8.23 0.59
C SER A 177 -2.86 -8.57 -0.89
N ILE A 178 -3.59 -9.63 -1.17
CA ILE A 178 -3.67 -10.24 -2.50
C ILE A 178 -5.12 -10.23 -2.93
N PHE A 179 -5.39 -9.54 -4.04
CA PHE A 179 -6.70 -9.46 -4.68
C PHE A 179 -6.59 -10.26 -5.97
N ILE A 180 -7.27 -11.40 -6.07
CA ILE A 180 -6.98 -12.35 -7.16
C ILE A 180 -8.24 -12.96 -7.75
N GLU A 181 -8.30 -13.03 -9.08
CA GLU A 181 -9.34 -13.77 -9.78
C GLU A 181 -9.07 -15.27 -9.69
N ILE A 182 -9.96 -15.98 -9.01
CA ILE A 182 -9.92 -17.45 -8.91
C ILE A 182 -11.35 -17.96 -8.97
N PRO A 183 -11.69 -18.87 -9.90
CA PRO A 183 -13.03 -19.45 -9.98
C PRO A 183 -13.45 -20.10 -8.66
N ARG A 184 -14.73 -19.99 -8.33
CA ARG A 184 -15.33 -20.62 -7.15
C ARG A 184 -15.53 -22.13 -7.35
N THR A 185 -14.42 -22.86 -7.42
CA THR A 185 -14.38 -24.33 -7.57
C THR A 185 -13.45 -24.96 -6.53
N ALA A 186 -13.49 -26.28 -6.38
CA ALA A 186 -12.59 -26.99 -5.45
C ALA A 186 -11.12 -26.81 -5.85
N GLU A 187 -10.83 -26.83 -7.15
CA GLU A 187 -9.51 -26.60 -7.73
C GLU A 187 -9.06 -25.15 -7.53
N GLY A 188 -9.97 -24.18 -7.69
CA GLY A 188 -9.69 -22.78 -7.41
C GLY A 188 -9.31 -22.57 -5.95
N ILE A 189 -10.11 -23.10 -5.02
CA ILE A 189 -9.80 -23.09 -3.58
C ILE A 189 -8.44 -23.73 -3.32
N TYR A 190 -8.18 -24.90 -3.90
CA TYR A 190 -6.92 -25.62 -3.73
C TYR A 190 -5.70 -24.79 -4.14
N LYS A 191 -5.75 -24.14 -5.33
CA LYS A 191 -4.69 -23.22 -5.79
C LYS A 191 -4.47 -22.06 -4.84
N THR A 192 -5.55 -21.48 -4.30
CA THR A 192 -5.45 -20.41 -3.29
C THR A 192 -4.70 -20.88 -2.05
N LEU A 193 -4.99 -22.09 -1.56
CA LEU A 193 -4.32 -22.64 -0.38
C LEU A 193 -2.84 -22.94 -0.63
N GLN A 194 -2.49 -23.49 -1.81
CA GLN A 194 -1.09 -23.72 -2.21
C GLN A 194 -0.31 -22.41 -2.32
N MET A 195 -0.90 -21.38 -2.93
CA MET A 195 -0.32 -20.04 -3.00
C MET A 195 -0.10 -19.47 -1.60
N ALA A 196 -1.12 -19.53 -0.74
CA ALA A 196 -1.06 -19.03 0.63
C ALA A 196 0.03 -19.74 1.46
N GLU A 197 0.18 -21.05 1.30
CA GLU A 197 1.22 -21.84 1.98
C GLU A 197 2.62 -21.37 1.60
N LYS A 198 2.90 -21.22 0.29
CA LYS A 198 4.20 -20.76 -0.22
C LYS A 198 4.52 -19.34 0.21
N ILE A 199 3.56 -18.43 0.13
CA ILE A 199 3.73 -17.04 0.57
C ILE A 199 3.97 -16.98 2.07
N HIS A 200 3.20 -17.74 2.86
CA HIS A 200 3.38 -17.81 4.30
C HIS A 200 4.76 -18.38 4.68
N ALA A 201 5.24 -19.42 3.98
CA ALA A 201 6.58 -19.96 4.18
C ALA A 201 7.67 -18.90 3.87
N LYS A 202 7.50 -18.14 2.78
CA LYS A 202 8.41 -17.04 2.44
C LYS A 202 8.40 -15.93 3.49
N LEU A 203 7.23 -15.50 3.96
CA LEU A 203 7.08 -14.51 5.04
C LEU A 203 7.81 -14.94 6.32
N ARG A 204 7.66 -16.21 6.72
CA ARG A 204 8.38 -16.78 7.86
C ARG A 204 9.90 -16.76 7.68
N SER A 205 10.39 -17.02 6.47
CA SER A 205 11.83 -17.09 6.19
C SER A 205 12.56 -15.77 6.44
N PHE A 206 11.85 -14.64 6.42
CA PHE A 206 12.44 -13.33 6.70
C PHE A 206 12.72 -13.08 8.19
N GLY A 207 12.12 -13.85 9.10
CA GLY A 207 12.33 -13.67 10.53
C GLY A 207 11.84 -12.32 11.08
N LEU A 208 10.88 -11.67 10.40
CA LEU A 208 10.34 -10.35 10.75
C LEU A 208 9.80 -10.28 12.19
N SER A 209 9.73 -9.06 12.75
CA SER A 209 9.02 -8.77 14.00
C SER A 209 7.60 -9.30 13.94
N SER A 210 6.85 -8.95 12.90
CA SER A 210 5.54 -9.52 12.62
C SER A 210 5.22 -9.48 11.14
N TYR A 211 4.22 -10.24 10.70
CA TYR A 211 3.71 -10.13 9.35
C TYR A 211 2.21 -10.46 9.23
N LYS A 212 1.57 -9.82 8.25
CA LYS A 212 0.20 -10.09 7.83
C LYS A 212 0.16 -10.58 6.37
N LEU A 213 -0.65 -11.61 6.12
CA LEU A 213 -1.08 -12.05 4.80
C LEU A 213 -2.60 -12.01 4.72
N GLU A 214 -3.12 -11.26 3.76
CA GLU A 214 -4.55 -11.25 3.42
C GLU A 214 -4.75 -11.68 1.96
N ILE A 215 -5.75 -12.51 1.72
CA ILE A 215 -6.12 -12.96 0.37
C ILE A 215 -7.62 -12.82 0.21
N ILE A 216 -8.04 -12.14 -0.85
CA ILE A 216 -9.43 -12.01 -1.28
C ILE A 216 -9.54 -12.62 -2.68
N THR A 217 -10.41 -13.62 -2.83
CA THR A 217 -10.64 -14.27 -4.13
C THR A 217 -11.90 -13.75 -4.77
N TYR A 218 -11.81 -13.44 -6.06
CA TYR A 218 -12.89 -12.89 -6.87
C TYR A 218 -13.33 -13.86 -7.97
N ASP A 219 -14.62 -13.86 -8.25
CA ASP A 219 -15.24 -14.55 -9.39
C ASP A 219 -15.80 -13.47 -10.31
N LEU A 220 -14.99 -13.06 -11.27
CA LEU A 220 -15.15 -11.81 -12.02
C LEU A 220 -15.87 -12.05 -13.36
N PRO A 221 -16.51 -11.00 -13.92
CA PRO A 221 -16.98 -11.04 -15.30
C PRO A 221 -15.83 -11.29 -16.27
N ASN A 222 -16.15 -11.96 -17.38
CA ASN A 222 -15.17 -12.28 -18.40
C ASN A 222 -14.45 -11.02 -18.91
N LYS A 223 -13.12 -11.06 -19.00
CA LYS A 223 -12.22 -9.94 -19.38
C LYS A 223 -12.10 -8.79 -18.37
N PHE A 224 -12.61 -8.93 -17.14
CA PHE A 224 -12.33 -7.95 -16.10
C PHE A 224 -10.84 -8.02 -15.71
N ASP A 225 -10.17 -6.87 -15.61
CA ASP A 225 -8.75 -6.77 -15.24
C ASP A 225 -8.66 -6.00 -13.92
N ILE A 226 -8.21 -6.67 -12.86
CA ILE A 226 -8.16 -6.11 -11.50
C ILE A 226 -7.19 -4.93 -11.43
N ASP A 227 -6.01 -5.04 -12.04
CA ASP A 227 -4.97 -4.02 -11.98
C ASP A 227 -5.37 -2.77 -12.78
N LYS A 228 -5.93 -2.96 -13.97
CA LYS A 228 -6.49 -1.87 -14.76
C LYS A 228 -7.64 -1.18 -14.02
N TYR A 229 -8.53 -1.96 -13.41
CA TYR A 229 -9.65 -1.42 -12.65
C TYR A 229 -9.17 -0.57 -11.49
N PHE A 230 -8.20 -1.09 -10.72
CA PHE A 230 -7.57 -0.39 -9.62
C PHE A 230 -7.03 0.98 -10.04
N ASN A 231 -6.27 1.02 -11.15
CA ASN A 231 -5.71 2.28 -11.66
C ASN A 231 -6.77 3.32 -12.06
N GLN A 232 -7.98 2.90 -12.42
CA GLN A 232 -9.09 3.80 -12.76
C GLN A 232 -9.76 4.40 -11.54
N VAL A 233 -9.77 3.68 -10.40
CA VAL A 233 -10.51 4.09 -9.20
C VAL A 233 -9.61 4.60 -8.08
N LYS A 234 -8.28 4.54 -8.26
CA LYS A 234 -7.32 4.83 -7.19
C LYS A 234 -7.45 6.22 -6.55
N ASP A 235 -7.80 7.22 -7.36
CA ASP A 235 -7.94 8.60 -6.90
C ASP A 235 -9.22 8.82 -6.05
N ASN A 236 -10.15 7.86 -6.07
CA ASN A 236 -11.39 7.91 -5.28
C ASN A 236 -11.26 7.21 -3.92
N PHE A 237 -10.11 6.62 -3.60
CA PHE A 237 -9.93 5.95 -2.30
C PHE A 237 -9.75 6.98 -1.17
N VAL A 238 -10.67 6.94 -0.21
CA VAL A 238 -10.56 7.70 1.04
C VAL A 238 -9.71 6.88 2.02
N THR A 239 -8.45 7.27 2.20
CA THR A 239 -7.49 6.58 3.06
C THR A 239 -7.65 7.02 4.52
N SER A 240 -8.57 6.39 5.24
CA SER A 240 -8.47 6.35 6.70
C SER A 240 -8.89 4.98 7.21
N ILE A 241 -7.89 4.18 7.57
CA ILE A 241 -7.99 3.04 8.49
C ILE A 241 -8.57 1.74 7.92
N ASP A 242 -9.48 1.79 6.95
CA ASP A 242 -10.02 0.57 6.37
C ASP A 242 -9.63 0.38 4.89
N TRP A 243 -9.33 -0.87 4.54
CA TRP A 243 -8.61 -1.23 3.32
C TRP A 243 -9.49 -1.21 2.07
N TRP A 244 -9.03 -0.53 1.01
CA TRP A 244 -9.42 -0.66 -0.41
C TRP A 244 -10.88 -1.06 -0.67
N PHE A 245 -11.77 -0.11 -0.39
CA PHE A 245 -13.18 -0.25 -0.69
C PHE A 245 -13.49 0.43 -2.01
N GLU A 246 -13.69 -0.40 -3.01
CA GLU A 246 -14.53 0.00 -4.12
C GLU A 246 -15.66 -1.05 -4.18
N PRO A 247 -16.93 -0.66 -3.96
CA PRO A 247 -18.08 -1.57 -3.98
C PRO A 247 -18.24 -2.39 -5.27
N GLY A 248 -17.89 -1.80 -6.41
CA GLY A 248 -17.88 -2.39 -7.74
C GLY A 248 -17.04 -3.66 -7.87
N ILE A 249 -15.85 -3.77 -7.26
CA ILE A 249 -15.10 -5.05 -7.27
C ILE A 249 -15.52 -5.98 -6.11
N GLN A 250 -15.84 -5.45 -4.94
CA GLN A 250 -16.13 -6.23 -3.73
C GLN A 250 -17.41 -7.09 -3.83
N LYS A 251 -18.34 -6.76 -4.73
CA LYS A 251 -19.49 -7.63 -5.01
C LYS A 251 -19.10 -8.98 -5.60
N TYR A 252 -17.95 -9.08 -6.26
CA TYR A 252 -17.43 -10.30 -6.85
C TYR A 252 -16.54 -11.10 -5.90
N ALA A 253 -16.31 -10.63 -4.66
CA ALA A 253 -15.55 -11.38 -3.67
C ALA A 253 -16.35 -12.60 -3.18
N TRP A 254 -15.74 -13.78 -3.17
CA TRP A 254 -16.37 -15.02 -2.70
C TRP A 254 -15.60 -15.75 -1.61
N GLY A 255 -14.30 -15.49 -1.46
CA GLY A 255 -13.43 -16.16 -0.50
C GLY A 255 -12.45 -15.21 0.17
N TYR A 256 -12.09 -15.54 1.41
CA TYR A 256 -11.25 -14.73 2.25
C TYR A 256 -10.31 -15.60 3.10
N LEU A 257 -9.04 -15.23 3.15
CA LEU A 257 -8.06 -15.79 4.06
C LEU A 257 -7.28 -14.65 4.73
N TYR A 258 -7.14 -14.76 6.05
CA TYR A 258 -6.33 -13.85 6.85
C TYR A 258 -5.39 -14.66 7.74
N LEU A 259 -4.10 -14.44 7.58
CA LEU A 259 -3.05 -14.99 8.43
C LEU A 259 -2.23 -13.84 8.99
N ASP A 260 -1.92 -13.92 10.28
CA ASP A 260 -1.18 -12.88 10.98
C ASP A 260 -0.24 -13.52 12.00
N SER A 261 0.99 -13.03 12.12
CA SER A 261 1.96 -13.50 13.10
C SER A 261 1.95 -12.62 14.34
N CYS A 262 2.15 -13.23 15.51
CA CYS A 262 2.42 -12.46 16.72
C CYS A 262 3.81 -11.78 16.60
N GLN A 263 4.00 -10.70 17.37
CA GLN A 263 5.26 -9.97 17.43
C GLN A 263 6.36 -10.84 18.08
N LYS A 264 7.52 -10.98 17.42
CA LYS A 264 8.68 -11.70 17.94
C LYS A 264 9.30 -10.91 19.09
N VAL A 265 9.32 -11.49 20.28
CA VAL A 265 10.01 -10.97 21.45
C VAL A 265 10.82 -12.12 22.07
N ASP A 266 12.08 -11.88 22.45
CA ASP A 266 13.00 -12.91 23.00
C ASP A 266 12.43 -13.67 24.20
N THR A 267 11.40 -13.14 24.84
CA THR A 267 10.62 -13.80 25.87
C THR A 267 9.14 -13.50 25.65
N LEU A 268 8.51 -14.27 24.77
CA LEU A 268 7.06 -14.36 24.61
C LEU A 268 6.33 -13.12 24.06
N GLU A 269 5.33 -13.42 23.25
CA GLU A 269 4.66 -12.56 22.28
C GLU A 269 3.63 -11.59 22.92
N GLU A 270 3.88 -10.28 22.95
CA GLU A 270 2.99 -9.29 23.60
C GLU A 270 1.62 -9.06 22.91
N SER A 271 1.42 -9.52 21.67
CA SER A 271 0.06 -9.59 21.06
C SER A 271 -0.68 -10.87 21.46
N CYS A 272 0.05 -11.89 21.89
CA CYS A 272 -0.47 -13.12 22.46
C CYS A 272 -0.57 -13.02 24.02
N ASP A 273 0.15 -12.10 24.67
CA ASP A 273 0.07 -11.85 26.12
C ASP A 273 -1.26 -11.23 26.57
N GLY A 274 -2.00 -10.56 25.68
CA GLY A 274 -3.39 -10.18 25.95
C GLY A 274 -4.31 -11.39 26.23
N TYR A 275 -3.92 -12.59 25.79
CA TYR A 275 -4.58 -13.85 26.14
C TYR A 275 -4.03 -14.48 27.44
N LYS A 276 -2.89 -14.01 27.96
CA LYS A 276 -2.35 -14.43 29.27
C LYS A 276 -2.86 -13.57 30.41
N GLU A 277 -3.10 -12.27 30.18
CA GLU A 277 -3.58 -11.35 31.22
C GLU A 277 -5.09 -11.48 31.48
N ASN A 278 -5.86 -12.04 30.53
CA ASN A 278 -7.29 -12.31 30.69
C ASN A 278 -7.57 -13.81 30.92
N ASP A 279 -7.49 -14.21 32.19
CA ASP A 279 -8.00 -15.45 32.81
C ASP A 279 -7.35 -16.82 32.48
N THR A 280 -7.11 -17.55 33.57
CA THR A 280 -6.43 -18.84 33.74
C THR A 280 -7.25 -20.05 33.25
N ASN A 281 -7.61 -20.10 31.96
CA ASN A 281 -8.21 -21.30 31.35
C ASN A 281 -7.39 -21.85 30.16
N ASN A 282 -7.31 -23.19 30.09
CA ASN A 282 -6.50 -23.97 29.13
C ASN A 282 -6.76 -23.64 27.64
N ASP A 283 -7.89 -23.01 27.31
CA ASP A 283 -8.26 -22.63 25.94
C ASP A 283 -7.32 -21.55 25.35
N ASN A 284 -6.73 -20.71 26.20
CA ASN A 284 -5.79 -19.67 25.78
C ASN A 284 -4.45 -20.23 25.28
N LEU A 285 -4.01 -21.39 25.78
CA LEU A 285 -2.78 -22.05 25.31
C LEU A 285 -2.90 -22.55 23.86
N THR A 286 -4.09 -22.99 23.44
CA THR A 286 -4.33 -23.43 22.06
C THR A 286 -4.32 -22.24 21.11
N LEU A 287 -4.92 -21.11 21.50
CA LEU A 287 -4.86 -19.83 20.78
C LEU A 287 -3.41 -19.33 20.67
N ILE A 288 -2.67 -19.27 21.78
CA ILE A 288 -1.26 -18.85 21.78
C ILE A 288 -0.43 -19.76 20.86
N LYS A 289 -0.58 -21.08 20.93
CA LYS A 289 0.09 -22.02 20.01
C LYS A 289 -0.29 -21.78 18.54
N ASP A 290 -1.56 -21.50 18.27
CA ASP A 290 -2.07 -21.13 16.93
C ASP A 290 -1.45 -19.82 16.41
N HIS A 291 -0.91 -18.99 17.31
CA HIS A 291 -0.36 -17.67 17.03
C HIS A 291 1.17 -17.58 16.99
N THR A 292 1.90 -18.53 17.59
CA THR A 292 3.37 -18.61 17.55
C THR A 292 3.98 -18.98 16.18
N PRO A 293 5.10 -18.37 15.76
CA PRO A 293 5.84 -18.70 14.53
C PRO A 293 6.32 -20.16 14.44
N GLU A 294 6.70 -20.77 15.58
CA GLU A 294 7.38 -22.07 15.63
C GLU A 294 6.42 -23.26 15.48
N ASN A 295 5.16 -23.15 15.90
CA ASN A 295 4.15 -24.22 15.76
C ASN A 295 3.35 -24.20 14.46
N ARG A 296 3.65 -23.28 13.53
CA ARG A 296 2.90 -23.08 12.29
C ARG A 296 3.55 -23.78 11.08
N ILE A 297 3.65 -25.10 11.10
CA ILE A 297 3.66 -25.90 9.86
C ILE A 297 2.20 -25.96 9.40
N ARG A 298 1.79 -24.97 8.60
CA ARG A 298 0.39 -24.82 8.17
C ARG A 298 0.19 -25.56 6.85
N SER A 299 0.08 -26.88 6.97
CA SER A 299 -0.39 -27.73 5.88
C SER A 299 -1.65 -27.15 5.23
N LEU A 300 -1.89 -27.51 3.97
CA LEU A 300 -3.11 -27.16 3.26
C LEU A 300 -4.39 -27.43 4.08
N SER A 301 -4.40 -28.47 4.91
CA SER A 301 -5.50 -28.77 5.83
C SER A 301 -5.74 -27.70 6.90
N TYR A 302 -4.69 -27.07 7.43
CA TYR A 302 -4.84 -25.94 8.35
C TYR A 302 -5.39 -24.71 7.64
N LEU A 303 -4.83 -24.38 6.47
CA LEU A 303 -5.28 -23.23 5.68
C LEU A 303 -6.74 -23.39 5.25
N ALA A 304 -7.17 -24.61 4.90
CA ALA A 304 -8.57 -24.92 4.61
C ALA A 304 -9.52 -24.66 5.80
N LYS A 305 -9.05 -24.79 7.05
CA LYS A 305 -9.85 -24.44 8.25
C LYS A 305 -9.98 -22.93 8.44
N LYS A 306 -8.97 -22.16 8.04
CA LYS A 306 -8.96 -20.69 8.18
C LYS A 306 -9.59 -19.97 6.99
N PHE A 307 -9.64 -20.60 5.81
CA PHE A 307 -10.31 -20.06 4.63
C PHE A 307 -11.83 -19.95 4.86
N ARG A 308 -12.37 -18.77 4.59
CA ARG A 308 -13.78 -18.45 4.78
C ARG A 308 -14.45 -18.09 3.46
N LEU A 309 -15.73 -18.43 3.37
CA LEU A 309 -16.59 -18.10 2.24
C LEU A 309 -17.44 -16.87 2.57
N VAL A 310 -17.61 -16.00 1.59
CA VAL A 310 -18.48 -14.83 1.69
C VAL A 310 -19.95 -15.26 1.69
N ASP A 311 -20.73 -14.76 2.65
CA ASP A 311 -22.09 -15.21 2.88
C ASP A 311 -23.02 -14.88 1.72
N TRP A 312 -22.90 -13.67 1.17
CA TRP A 312 -23.83 -13.04 0.23
C TRP A 312 -23.07 -12.57 -1.02
N PHE A 313 -22.60 -13.52 -1.83
CA PHE A 313 -21.93 -13.21 -3.10
C PHE A 313 -22.82 -12.36 -4.02
N GLY A 314 -22.28 -11.30 -4.62
CA GLY A 314 -23.01 -10.41 -5.51
C GLY A 314 -23.97 -9.43 -4.84
N THR A 315 -24.22 -9.55 -3.52
CA THR A 315 -25.19 -8.72 -2.79
C THR A 315 -24.57 -8.01 -1.58
N PRO A 316 -24.97 -6.75 -1.33
CA PRO A 316 -24.51 -6.00 -0.15
C PRO A 316 -25.06 -6.62 1.14
N ASN A 317 -24.28 -6.57 2.23
CA ASN A 317 -24.83 -6.68 3.59
C ASN A 317 -25.89 -5.58 3.90
N LYS A 318 -26.69 -5.71 4.97
CA LYS A 318 -27.49 -4.59 5.49
C LYS A 318 -26.54 -3.54 6.07
N CYS A 319 -26.86 -2.24 5.89
CA CYS A 319 -26.02 -1.16 6.42
C CYS A 319 -25.92 -1.27 7.93
N ASP A 320 -24.71 -1.12 8.46
CA ASP A 320 -24.56 -0.94 9.88
C ASP A 320 -25.08 0.46 10.25
N PRO A 321 -25.99 0.60 11.22
CA PRO A 321 -26.59 1.89 11.57
C PRO A 321 -25.59 2.89 12.17
N ILE A 322 -24.42 2.42 12.65
CA ILE A 322 -23.37 3.23 13.29
C ILE A 322 -22.22 3.50 12.31
N PHE A 323 -21.81 2.50 11.53
CA PHE A 323 -20.66 2.59 10.61
C PHE A 323 -21.04 2.87 9.15
N GLY A 324 -22.33 3.01 8.85
CA GLY A 324 -22.85 3.30 7.52
C GLY A 324 -22.77 2.10 6.56
N CYS A 325 -22.92 2.40 5.27
CA CYS A 325 -23.05 1.40 4.21
C CYS A 325 -21.72 1.02 3.53
N SER A 326 -20.57 1.53 3.99
CA SER A 326 -19.24 1.23 3.43
C SER A 326 -18.72 -0.14 3.90
N SER A 327 -18.94 -0.48 5.17
CA SER A 327 -18.55 -1.76 5.79
C SER A 327 -19.28 -2.97 5.20
N ILE A 328 -20.44 -2.75 4.59
CA ILE A 328 -21.29 -3.73 3.90
C ILE A 328 -20.55 -4.62 2.93
N TRP A 329 -19.56 -4.06 2.22
CA TRP A 329 -18.91 -4.73 1.10
C TRP A 329 -17.63 -5.45 1.51
N LEU A 330 -17.15 -5.26 2.74
CA LEU A 330 -15.91 -5.87 3.22
C LEU A 330 -15.98 -7.39 3.18
N ALA A 331 -15.11 -8.00 2.36
CA ALA A 331 -14.96 -9.45 2.33
C ALA A 331 -14.69 -10.00 3.74
N LYS A 332 -13.84 -9.35 4.54
CA LYS A 332 -13.54 -9.72 5.93
C LYS A 332 -14.79 -9.81 6.82
N LEU A 333 -15.73 -8.87 6.70
CA LEU A 333 -16.94 -8.83 7.52
C LEU A 333 -18.04 -9.78 7.01
N ARG A 334 -17.97 -10.17 5.73
CA ARG A 334 -18.96 -11.05 5.09
C ARG A 334 -18.51 -12.51 5.05
N ALA A 335 -17.24 -12.80 5.32
CA ALA A 335 -16.67 -14.13 5.21
C ALA A 335 -16.86 -14.95 6.51
N ASN A 336 -18.12 -15.28 6.84
CA ASN A 336 -18.43 -16.01 8.07
C ASN A 336 -18.64 -17.51 7.85
N LYS A 337 -18.94 -17.95 6.62
CA LYS A 337 -19.11 -19.37 6.28
C LYS A 337 -17.77 -20.11 6.31
N SER A 338 -17.74 -21.23 7.04
CA SER A 338 -16.63 -22.17 6.97
C SER A 338 -16.58 -22.83 5.60
N LEU A 339 -15.39 -23.05 5.07
CA LEU A 339 -15.21 -23.85 3.87
C LEU A 339 -15.82 -25.26 4.00
N LYS A 340 -15.84 -25.83 5.22
CA LYS A 340 -16.42 -27.16 5.52
C LYS A 340 -17.90 -27.27 5.17
N SER A 341 -18.66 -26.19 5.25
CA SER A 341 -20.09 -26.19 4.95
C SER A 341 -20.38 -26.03 3.45
N SER A 342 -19.35 -26.03 2.60
CA SER A 342 -19.51 -25.85 1.16
C SER A 342 -19.55 -27.17 0.41
N GLN A 343 -20.26 -27.18 -0.72
CA GLN A 343 -20.27 -28.31 -1.66
C GLN A 343 -18.89 -28.66 -2.22
N HIS A 344 -17.92 -27.73 -2.18
CA HIS A 344 -16.58 -27.94 -2.71
C HIS A 344 -15.65 -28.70 -1.75
N TYR A 345 -15.98 -28.74 -0.46
CA TYR A 345 -15.10 -29.28 0.57
C TYR A 345 -14.75 -30.76 0.40
N PRO A 346 -15.68 -31.68 0.06
CA PRO A 346 -15.32 -33.09 -0.15
C PRO A 346 -14.30 -33.29 -1.27
N THR A 347 -14.46 -32.57 -2.39
CA THR A 347 -13.52 -32.62 -3.52
C THR A 347 -12.18 -32.00 -3.13
N LEU A 348 -12.19 -30.88 -2.41
CA LEU A 348 -10.97 -30.25 -1.91
C LEU A 348 -10.15 -31.19 -1.01
N VAL A 349 -10.80 -31.90 -0.08
CA VAL A 349 -10.09 -32.86 0.79
C VAL A 349 -9.42 -33.96 -0.05
N LYS A 350 -10.07 -34.43 -1.12
CA LYS A 350 -9.46 -35.39 -2.05
C LYS A 350 -8.24 -34.80 -2.78
N LEU A 351 -8.29 -33.52 -3.18
CA LEU A 351 -7.15 -32.84 -3.81
C LEU A 351 -5.98 -32.71 -2.83
N ILE A 352 -6.24 -32.30 -1.59
CA ILE A 352 -5.21 -32.16 -0.53
C ILE A 352 -4.54 -33.51 -0.24
N ASN A 353 -5.30 -34.59 -0.11
CA ASN A 353 -4.78 -35.90 0.25
C ASN A 353 -4.11 -36.67 -0.92
N LYS A 354 -4.19 -36.17 -2.15
CA LYS A 354 -3.54 -36.81 -3.31
C LYS A 354 -2.12 -36.29 -3.56
N GLU A 355 -1.80 -35.09 -3.07
CA GLU A 355 -0.49 -34.45 -3.27
C GLU A 355 0.39 -34.43 -1.99
N GLY A 356 -0.17 -34.79 -0.83
CA GLY A 356 0.56 -34.97 0.43
C GLY A 356 0.60 -36.44 0.82
#